data_AF-A0A416ABG2-F1
#
_entry.id   AF-A0A416ABG2-F1
#
_cell.length_a   1.000
_cell.length_b   1.000
_cell.length_c   1.000
_cell.angle_alpha   90.00
_cell.angle_beta   90.00
_cell.angle_gamma   90.00
#
_symmetry.space_group_name_H-M   'P 1'
#
loop_
_entity.id
_entity.type
_entity.pdbx_description
1 polymer ?
#
loop_
_entity_poly.entity_id
_entity_poly.type
_entity_poly.pdbx_seq_one_letter_code
_entity_poly.pdbx_strand_id
1 'polypeptide(L)'
;MKKNLMKLTAMGALLLSMAACTGKTSTGEATCCAAAGKGQCTEQCGSDCENECGNNANCKNKKEMKYSKKYTNADFYKDGKFQQDVATEAMKDMFAFYGVPYTELMAKDMWVTDFGLGDFENVGMGGIFWVNDADYGYFAHAIYLLPGQMIPEHAHVKTKFPAKHESWMVEKGWVYNFSEIGDETPNAPAIPATHGAIKSKNFVVQNVGDVLRLKKLETFHFMMAGPEGAIVDEWACYHDNDGLRFTHPKASL
;
A
#
# COMPACT_ATOMS: atom_id res chain seq x y z
N MET A 1 -48.11 -17.60 -35.74
CA MET A 1 -49.39 -17.69 -35.01
C MET A 1 -49.27 -16.83 -33.76
N LYS A 2 -50.21 -15.90 -33.55
CA LYS A 2 -50.40 -15.15 -32.29
C LYS A 2 -51.25 -15.97 -31.33
N LYS A 3 -50.97 -15.82 -30.03
CA LYS A 3 -51.84 -15.91 -28.82
C LYS A 3 -50.96 -16.40 -27.64
N ASN A 4 -51.09 -15.97 -26.40
CA ASN A 4 -51.80 -14.85 -25.80
C ASN A 4 -51.21 -14.66 -24.39
N LEU A 5 -51.31 -13.43 -23.91
CA LEU A 5 -51.05 -12.96 -22.56
C LEU A 5 -51.91 -13.67 -21.50
N MET A 6 -51.36 -13.97 -20.32
CA MET A 6 -52.09 -13.89 -19.05
C MET A 6 -51.13 -13.62 -17.89
N LYS A 7 -51.30 -12.46 -17.25
CA LYS A 7 -50.75 -12.13 -15.94
C LYS A 7 -51.51 -12.93 -14.87
N LEU A 8 -50.83 -13.39 -13.83
CA LEU A 8 -51.39 -13.41 -12.49
C LEU A 8 -50.28 -13.19 -11.44
N THR A 9 -50.52 -12.19 -10.62
CA THR A 9 -49.80 -11.73 -9.43
C THR A 9 -50.09 -12.60 -8.20
N ALA A 10 -49.08 -12.83 -7.34
CA ALA A 10 -49.16 -12.81 -5.87
C ALA A 10 -47.76 -13.15 -5.31
N MET A 11 -47.03 -12.16 -4.79
CA MET A 11 -46.87 -11.93 -3.34
C MET A 11 -46.31 -13.15 -2.58
N GLY A 12 -44.99 -13.15 -2.44
CA GLY A 12 -44.27 -13.90 -1.40
C GLY A 12 -43.13 -13.02 -0.91
N ALA A 13 -43.46 -12.03 -0.05
CA ALA A 13 -42.47 -11.25 0.66
C ALA A 13 -41.77 -12.18 1.66
N LEU A 14 -40.54 -12.60 1.35
CA LEU A 14 -39.69 -13.30 2.30
C LEU A 14 -39.11 -12.26 3.26
N LEU A 15 -39.85 -11.99 4.34
CA LEU A 15 -39.35 -11.28 5.51
C LEU A 15 -38.28 -12.16 6.16
N LEU A 16 -37.02 -11.92 5.82
CA LEU A 16 -35.88 -12.37 6.63
C LEU A 16 -35.92 -11.56 7.93
N SER A 17 -36.56 -12.12 8.95
CA SER A 17 -36.46 -11.62 10.32
C SER A 17 -35.01 -11.78 10.77
N MET A 18 -34.26 -10.67 10.79
CA MET A 18 -33.02 -10.61 11.56
C MET A 18 -33.40 -10.68 13.04
N ALA A 19 -33.29 -11.87 13.62
CA ALA A 19 -33.26 -12.03 15.06
C ALA A 19 -31.98 -11.36 15.57
N ALA A 20 -32.11 -10.12 16.06
CA ALA A 20 -31.09 -9.50 16.88
C ALA A 20 -30.85 -10.40 18.09
N CYS A 21 -29.69 -11.03 18.15
CA CYS A 21 -29.24 -11.71 19.36
C CYS A 21 -28.95 -10.63 20.41
N THR A 22 -29.96 -10.27 21.21
CA THR A 22 -29.76 -9.60 22.49
C THR A 22 -29.19 -10.60 23.48
N GLY A 23 -27.87 -10.82 23.37
CA GLY A 23 -27.09 -11.51 24.38
C GLY A 23 -27.06 -10.68 25.66
N LYS A 24 -27.58 -11.26 26.75
CA LYS A 24 -27.56 -10.70 28.10
C LYS A 24 -26.16 -10.23 28.48
N THR A 25 -26.10 -9.05 29.09
CA THR A 25 -24.98 -8.56 29.90
C THR A 25 -24.69 -9.56 31.03
N SER A 26 -23.60 -10.32 30.89
CA SER A 26 -22.95 -10.93 32.05
C SER A 26 -21.87 -9.95 32.51
N THR A 27 -22.05 -9.40 33.70
CA THR A 27 -21.04 -8.70 34.48
C THR A 27 -19.81 -9.59 34.61
N GLY A 28 -18.77 -9.29 33.83
CA GLY A 28 -17.51 -10.02 33.77
C GLY A 28 -16.35 -9.18 34.26
N GLU A 29 -16.47 -8.55 35.43
CA GLU A 29 -15.37 -7.79 36.06
C GLU A 29 -14.43 -8.68 36.90
N ALA A 30 -14.61 -10.01 36.95
CA ALA A 30 -13.88 -10.85 37.91
C ALA A 30 -12.96 -11.92 37.32
N THR A 31 -12.80 -12.06 36.00
CA THR A 31 -12.02 -13.18 35.41
C THR A 31 -10.71 -12.82 34.73
N CYS A 32 -10.40 -11.53 34.51
CA CYS A 32 -9.17 -11.15 33.81
C CYS A 32 -7.90 -11.37 34.66
N CYS A 33 -7.99 -11.14 35.98
CA CYS A 33 -6.81 -11.19 36.86
C CYS A 33 -6.55 -12.58 37.48
N ALA A 34 -7.52 -13.50 37.45
CA ALA A 34 -7.39 -14.79 38.12
C ALA A 34 -6.67 -15.86 37.26
N ALA A 35 -6.61 -15.68 35.95
CA ALA A 35 -6.04 -16.67 35.01
C ALA A 35 -4.55 -16.44 34.69
N ALA A 36 -4.03 -15.22 34.91
CA ALA A 36 -2.63 -14.93 34.73
C ALA A 36 -1.87 -15.21 36.03
N GLY A 37 -1.12 -16.32 36.07
CA GLY A 37 -0.11 -16.51 37.10
C GLY A 37 0.81 -15.27 37.19
N LYS A 38 1.28 -14.94 38.40
CA LYS A 38 2.09 -13.74 38.68
C LYS A 38 3.07 -13.44 37.55
N GLY A 39 2.82 -12.35 36.81
CA GLY A 39 3.77 -11.76 35.87
C GLY A 39 3.48 -11.87 34.36
N GLN A 40 2.29 -12.34 33.91
CA GLN A 40 1.95 -12.35 32.48
C GLN A 40 0.69 -11.52 32.18
N CYS A 41 0.84 -10.23 31.85
CA CYS A 41 -0.24 -9.40 31.29
C CYS A 41 -0.34 -9.73 29.77
N THR A 42 -1.44 -10.30 29.27
CA THR A 42 -1.71 -10.50 27.82
C THR A 42 -2.55 -9.35 27.24
N GLU A 43 -2.43 -9.07 25.94
CA GLU A 43 -2.95 -7.88 25.22
C GLU A 43 -4.48 -7.63 25.31
N GLN A 44 -5.27 -8.55 25.87
CA GLN A 44 -6.72 -8.39 26.04
C GLN A 44 -7.14 -7.68 27.32
N CYS A 45 -6.22 -7.41 28.23
CA CYS A 45 -6.53 -6.65 29.44
C CYS A 45 -6.42 -5.15 29.14
N GLY A 46 -7.56 -4.53 28.82
CA GLY A 46 -7.70 -3.07 28.75
C GLY A 46 -7.44 -2.38 30.09
N SER A 47 -7.69 -1.08 30.12
CA SER A 47 -7.40 -0.10 31.19
C SER A 47 -7.87 -0.43 32.61
N ASP A 48 -8.53 -1.56 32.84
CA ASP A 48 -9.15 -1.90 34.13
C ASP A 48 -8.17 -2.62 35.09
N CYS A 49 -6.91 -2.80 34.70
CA CYS A 49 -5.86 -3.45 35.49
C CYS A 49 -4.90 -2.45 36.15
N GLU A 50 -5.42 -1.31 36.60
CA GLU A 50 -4.62 -0.11 36.91
C GLU A 50 -3.60 -0.24 38.06
N ASN A 51 -3.62 -1.32 38.86
CA ASN A 51 -2.78 -1.41 40.06
C ASN A 51 -1.77 -2.57 40.14
N GLU A 52 -1.57 -3.38 39.09
CA GLU A 52 -0.48 -4.39 39.10
C GLU A 52 0.49 -4.36 37.91
N CYS A 53 0.12 -3.87 36.72
CA CYS A 53 1.11 -3.72 35.62
C CYS A 53 1.91 -2.38 35.72
N GLY A 54 1.69 -1.55 36.76
CA GLY A 54 2.25 -0.20 36.91
C GLY A 54 3.77 -0.09 37.15
N ASN A 55 4.42 -1.18 37.57
CA ASN A 55 5.85 -1.20 37.91
C ASN A 55 6.71 -2.11 37.02
N ASN A 56 6.17 -2.65 35.92
CA ASN A 56 6.97 -3.44 35.00
C ASN A 56 7.54 -2.55 33.90
N ALA A 57 8.83 -2.23 33.99
CA ALA A 57 9.59 -1.42 33.01
C ALA A 57 9.52 -1.98 31.58
N ASN A 58 9.08 -3.23 31.41
CA ASN A 58 8.91 -3.89 30.12
C ASN A 58 7.67 -3.45 29.32
N CYS A 59 6.68 -2.79 29.94
CA CYS A 59 5.46 -2.35 29.23
C CYS A 59 5.55 -0.92 28.65
N LYS A 60 6.62 -0.17 28.94
CA LYS A 60 6.73 1.26 28.56
C LYS A 60 7.76 1.60 27.49
N ASN A 61 8.35 0.62 26.81
CA ASN A 61 9.35 0.88 25.77
C ASN A 61 9.33 -0.14 24.63
N LYS A 62 8.17 -0.36 24.00
CA LYS A 62 8.18 -0.88 22.63
C LYS A 62 8.32 0.32 21.70
N LYS A 63 9.54 0.88 21.64
CA LYS A 63 9.90 1.77 20.54
C LYS A 63 9.68 0.94 19.28
N GLU A 64 8.63 1.25 18.52
CA GLU A 64 8.36 0.56 17.25
C GLU A 64 9.65 0.61 16.44
N MET A 65 10.22 -0.58 16.19
CA MET A 65 11.42 -0.64 15.37
C MET A 65 11.02 -0.18 13.97
N LYS A 66 11.80 0.73 13.41
CA LYS A 66 11.63 1.23 12.04
C LYS A 66 12.69 0.57 11.16
N TYR A 67 12.31 0.12 9.98
CA TYR A 67 13.29 -0.31 8.99
C TYR A 67 14.18 0.89 8.66
N SER A 68 15.48 0.70 8.54
CA SER A 68 16.43 1.82 8.40
C SER A 68 17.67 1.49 7.59
N LYS A 69 17.72 0.28 7.01
CA LYS A 69 18.83 -0.13 6.17
C LYS A 69 18.86 0.73 4.92
N LYS A 70 20.01 1.34 4.67
CA LYS A 70 20.26 2.19 3.51
C LYS A 70 21.13 1.45 2.52
N TYR A 71 20.75 1.56 1.26
CA TYR A 71 21.50 1.11 0.11
C TYR A 71 21.91 2.34 -0.67
N THR A 72 23.02 2.23 -1.39
CA THR A 72 23.51 3.24 -2.31
C THR A 72 23.27 2.77 -3.73
N ASN A 73 23.22 3.71 -4.68
CA ASN A 73 23.03 3.35 -6.07
C ASN A 73 24.17 2.45 -6.57
N ALA A 74 25.38 2.56 -6.03
CA ALA A 74 26.49 1.68 -6.39
C ALA A 74 26.22 0.20 -6.04
N ASP A 75 25.41 -0.09 -5.02
CA ASP A 75 25.10 -1.46 -4.61
C ASP A 75 24.26 -2.20 -5.66
N PHE A 76 23.45 -1.48 -6.44
CA PHE A 76 22.52 -2.06 -7.41
C PHE A 76 23.06 -2.16 -8.83
N TYR A 77 24.30 -1.74 -9.08
CA TYR A 77 24.85 -1.68 -10.43
C TYR A 77 26.22 -2.32 -10.51
N LYS A 78 26.40 -3.13 -11.56
CA LYS A 78 27.69 -3.71 -11.93
C LYS A 78 27.98 -3.39 -13.38
N ASP A 79 29.13 -2.78 -13.64
CA ASP A 79 29.54 -2.35 -14.98
C ASP A 79 28.47 -1.48 -15.69
N GLY A 80 27.80 -0.62 -14.92
CA GLY A 80 26.72 0.25 -15.40
C GLY A 80 25.39 -0.45 -15.68
N LYS A 81 25.25 -1.74 -15.32
CA LYS A 81 24.02 -2.51 -15.51
C LYS A 81 23.30 -2.74 -14.19
N PHE A 82 22.00 -2.44 -14.17
CA PHE A 82 21.13 -2.71 -13.03
C PHE A 82 21.09 -4.20 -12.69
N GLN A 83 21.29 -4.53 -11.42
CA GLN A 83 21.32 -5.88 -10.86
C GLN A 83 19.99 -6.17 -10.16
N GLN A 84 19.05 -6.77 -10.89
CA GLN A 84 17.69 -7.06 -10.38
C GLN A 84 17.69 -8.05 -9.21
N ASP A 85 18.63 -8.99 -9.17
CA ASP A 85 18.81 -9.94 -8.08
C ASP A 85 19.17 -9.23 -6.77
N VAL A 86 20.13 -8.29 -6.82
CA VAL A 86 20.52 -7.49 -5.66
C VAL A 86 19.37 -6.60 -5.18
N ALA A 87 18.65 -5.96 -6.11
CA ALA A 87 17.46 -5.17 -5.78
C ALA A 87 16.34 -6.03 -5.16
N THR A 88 16.14 -7.25 -5.66
CA THR A 88 15.17 -8.19 -5.09
C THR A 88 15.55 -8.63 -3.69
N GLU A 89 16.83 -8.90 -3.42
CA GLU A 89 17.31 -9.20 -2.06
C GLU A 89 17.13 -8.01 -1.10
N ALA A 90 17.30 -6.78 -1.57
CA ALA A 90 17.03 -5.59 -0.77
C ALA A 90 15.54 -5.48 -0.39
N MET A 91 14.62 -5.84 -1.30
CA MET A 91 13.19 -5.91 -1.00
C MET A 91 12.88 -7.02 0.01
N LYS A 92 13.47 -8.21 -0.16
CA LYS A 92 13.29 -9.35 0.77
C LYS A 92 13.79 -9.04 2.19
N ASP A 93 14.87 -8.27 2.32
CA ASP A 93 15.37 -7.78 3.61
C ASP A 93 14.33 -6.87 4.30
N MET A 94 13.72 -5.94 3.56
CA MET A 94 12.62 -5.11 4.07
C MET A 94 11.38 -5.94 4.40
N PHE A 95 11.02 -6.93 3.58
CA PHE A 95 9.90 -7.83 3.84
C PHE A 95 10.11 -8.63 5.13
N ALA A 96 11.31 -9.19 5.33
CA ALA A 96 11.66 -9.92 6.54
C ALA A 96 11.52 -9.04 7.79
N PHE A 97 11.94 -7.77 7.71
CA PHE A 97 11.76 -6.81 8.79
C PHE A 97 10.27 -6.57 9.12
N TYR A 98 9.44 -6.40 8.10
CA TYR A 98 8.00 -6.13 8.27
C TYR A 98 7.13 -7.38 8.47
N GLY A 99 7.73 -8.58 8.50
CA GLY A 99 7.00 -9.84 8.62
C GLY A 99 6.17 -10.19 7.38
N VAL A 100 6.54 -9.67 6.20
CA VAL A 100 5.89 -9.99 4.93
C VAL A 100 6.54 -11.26 4.35
N PRO A 101 5.78 -12.34 4.12
CA PRO A 101 6.34 -13.57 3.58
C PRO A 101 6.69 -13.40 2.10
N TYR A 102 7.89 -13.82 1.72
CA TYR A 102 8.25 -13.95 0.31
C TYR A 102 7.74 -15.29 -0.22
N THR A 103 6.61 -15.25 -0.92
CA THR A 103 5.89 -16.45 -1.38
C THR A 103 6.41 -16.98 -2.72
N GLU A 104 6.03 -18.20 -3.10
CA GLU A 104 6.30 -18.73 -4.44
C GLU A 104 5.69 -17.87 -5.56
N LEU A 105 4.53 -17.26 -5.31
CA LEU A 105 3.90 -16.31 -6.24
C LEU A 105 4.79 -15.08 -6.44
N MET A 106 5.32 -14.51 -5.35
CA MET A 106 6.26 -13.38 -5.44
C MET A 106 7.57 -13.79 -6.12
N ALA A 107 8.09 -14.99 -5.84
CA ALA A 107 9.27 -15.50 -6.53
C ALA A 107 9.08 -15.63 -8.05
N LYS A 108 7.85 -15.84 -8.51
CA LYS A 108 7.50 -15.97 -9.93
C LYS A 108 7.17 -14.63 -10.59
N ASP A 109 6.37 -13.79 -9.94
CA ASP A 109 5.69 -12.66 -10.58
C ASP A 109 6.08 -11.28 -10.00
N MET A 110 6.83 -11.21 -8.89
CA MET A 110 7.39 -9.94 -8.40
C MET A 110 8.53 -9.49 -9.31
N TRP A 111 8.60 -8.18 -9.54
CA TRP A 111 9.62 -7.53 -10.34
C TRP A 111 10.22 -6.34 -9.59
N VAL A 112 11.39 -5.89 -10.07
CA VAL A 112 12.07 -4.67 -9.63
C VAL A 112 12.51 -3.90 -10.87
N THR A 113 12.41 -2.57 -10.83
CA THR A 113 12.76 -1.71 -11.97
C THR A 113 13.35 -0.39 -11.50
N ASP A 114 14.36 0.09 -12.23
CA ASP A 114 14.90 1.44 -12.15
C ASP A 114 14.25 2.37 -13.21
N PHE A 115 13.23 1.87 -13.92
CA PHE A 115 12.56 2.51 -15.05
C PHE A 115 13.51 2.93 -16.19
N GLY A 116 14.72 2.38 -16.27
CA GLY A 116 15.76 2.78 -17.21
C GLY A 116 16.43 4.12 -16.87
N LEU A 117 16.31 4.59 -15.62
CA LEU A 117 16.85 5.87 -15.17
C LEU A 117 18.25 5.77 -14.54
N GLY A 118 18.73 4.56 -14.23
CA GLY A 118 20.08 4.38 -13.70
C GLY A 118 20.26 4.84 -12.24
N ASP A 119 19.16 5.01 -11.50
CA ASP A 119 19.16 5.48 -10.12
C ASP A 119 18.16 4.71 -9.27
N PHE A 120 18.42 3.43 -9.02
CA PHE A 120 17.49 2.59 -8.27
C PHE A 120 17.42 2.97 -6.79
N GLU A 121 18.48 3.53 -6.21
CA GLU A 121 18.47 4.02 -4.82
C GLU A 121 17.34 5.01 -4.59
N ASN A 122 17.16 5.96 -5.51
CA ASN A 122 16.22 7.05 -5.32
C ASN A 122 14.98 6.94 -6.21
N VAL A 123 15.10 6.48 -7.45
CA VAL A 123 14.02 6.43 -8.45
C VAL A 123 13.86 5.02 -9.02
N GLY A 124 12.95 4.26 -8.42
CA GLY A 124 12.74 2.86 -8.74
C GLY A 124 11.64 2.27 -7.87
N MET A 125 11.30 1.01 -8.11
CA MET A 125 10.40 0.27 -7.23
C MET A 125 10.56 -1.24 -7.37
N GLY A 126 10.12 -1.96 -6.33
CA GLY A 126 9.65 -3.33 -6.46
C GLY A 126 8.14 -3.34 -6.63
N GLY A 127 7.63 -4.37 -7.30
CA GLY A 127 6.21 -4.46 -7.57
C GLY A 127 5.74 -5.87 -7.87
N ILE A 128 4.47 -6.15 -7.60
CA ILE A 128 3.78 -7.33 -8.11
C ILE A 128 2.35 -6.97 -8.51
N PHE A 129 1.93 -7.34 -9.72
CA PHE A 129 0.52 -7.28 -10.10
C PHE A 129 -0.14 -8.58 -9.64
N TRP A 130 -0.88 -8.53 -8.54
CA TRP A 130 -1.66 -9.66 -8.06
C TRP A 130 -2.74 -10.05 -9.06
N VAL A 131 -3.38 -9.02 -9.64
CA VAL A 131 -4.35 -9.17 -10.72
C VAL A 131 -4.24 -7.99 -11.67
N ASN A 132 -4.32 -8.25 -12.97
CA ASN A 132 -4.54 -7.23 -13.99
C ASN A 132 -5.46 -7.80 -15.07
N ASP A 133 -6.77 -7.79 -14.82
CA ASP A 133 -7.76 -8.47 -15.65
C ASP A 133 -8.45 -7.49 -16.59
N ALA A 134 -8.27 -7.68 -17.90
CA ALA A 134 -8.83 -6.80 -18.93
C ALA A 134 -10.31 -7.08 -19.22
N ASP A 135 -10.77 -8.31 -19.01
CA ASP A 135 -12.12 -8.76 -19.36
C ASP A 135 -13.12 -8.29 -18.29
N TYR A 136 -12.74 -8.38 -17.03
CA TYR A 136 -13.51 -7.93 -15.87
C TYR A 136 -13.09 -6.53 -15.39
N GLY A 137 -11.99 -5.99 -15.89
CA GLY A 137 -11.64 -4.58 -15.78
C GLY A 137 -11.10 -4.14 -14.41
N TYR A 138 -10.48 -5.03 -13.64
CA TYR A 138 -9.97 -4.73 -12.29
C TYR A 138 -8.50 -5.09 -12.10
N PHE A 139 -7.88 -4.40 -11.15
CA PHE A 139 -6.45 -4.43 -10.90
C PHE A 139 -6.17 -4.45 -9.40
N ALA A 140 -5.15 -5.23 -9.02
CA ALA A 140 -4.60 -5.27 -7.67
C ALA A 140 -3.08 -5.39 -7.74
N HIS A 141 -2.38 -4.54 -7.00
CA HIS A 141 -0.93 -4.43 -7.03
C HIS A 141 -0.39 -4.12 -5.63
N ALA A 142 0.82 -4.60 -5.35
CA ALA A 142 1.61 -4.10 -4.23
C ALA A 142 2.85 -3.40 -4.76
N ILE A 143 3.06 -2.18 -4.28
CA ILE A 143 4.21 -1.31 -4.50
C ILE A 143 5.15 -1.47 -3.31
N TYR A 144 6.44 -1.70 -3.61
CA TYR A 144 7.50 -1.80 -2.61
C TYR A 144 8.54 -0.71 -2.84
N LEU A 145 8.72 0.14 -1.84
CA LEU A 145 9.68 1.25 -1.88
C LEU A 145 10.68 1.12 -0.75
N LEU A 146 11.96 1.09 -1.08
CA LEU A 146 13.05 1.16 -0.10
C LEU A 146 13.08 2.55 0.59
N PRO A 147 13.77 2.69 1.72
CA PRO A 147 13.86 3.95 2.46
C PRO A 147 14.22 5.19 1.63
N GLY A 148 13.26 6.09 1.41
CA GLY A 148 13.44 7.31 0.62
C GLY A 148 13.30 7.13 -0.90
N GLN A 149 13.09 5.90 -1.39
CA GLN A 149 12.89 5.60 -2.80
C GLN A 149 11.54 6.15 -3.28
N MET A 150 11.44 6.54 -4.54
CA MET A 150 10.22 7.03 -5.16
C MET A 150 10.00 6.45 -6.55
N ILE A 151 8.72 6.35 -6.92
CA ILE A 151 8.32 6.02 -8.30
C ILE A 151 8.47 7.30 -9.15
N PRO A 152 8.92 7.21 -10.42
CA PRO A 152 8.89 8.36 -11.32
C PRO A 152 7.46 8.91 -11.48
N GLU A 153 7.34 10.23 -11.66
CA GLU A 153 6.05 10.88 -11.87
C GLU A 153 5.39 10.39 -13.16
N HIS A 154 4.14 9.95 -13.02
CA HIS A 154 3.37 9.37 -14.09
C HIS A 154 1.88 9.72 -14.02
N ALA A 155 1.21 9.49 -15.14
CA ALA A 155 -0.24 9.58 -15.28
C ALA A 155 -0.74 8.39 -16.12
N HIS A 156 -2.02 8.07 -15.95
CA HIS A 156 -2.72 7.07 -16.75
C HIS A 156 -3.77 7.77 -17.60
N VAL A 157 -3.60 7.71 -18.92
CA VAL A 157 -4.53 8.29 -19.89
C VAL A 157 -5.41 7.23 -20.53
N LYS A 158 -6.57 7.65 -21.02
CA LYS A 158 -7.49 6.76 -21.72
C LYS A 158 -6.86 6.16 -22.99
N THR A 159 -7.11 4.87 -23.22
CA THR A 159 -6.76 4.15 -24.44
C THR A 159 -8.05 3.58 -25.08
N LYS A 160 -8.01 2.33 -25.57
CA LYS A 160 -9.22 1.53 -25.78
C LYS A 160 -9.91 1.17 -24.46
N PHE A 161 -9.18 1.17 -23.34
CA PHE A 161 -9.69 1.03 -21.99
C PHE A 161 -9.87 2.41 -21.32
N PRO A 162 -10.72 2.53 -20.28
CA PRO A 162 -10.78 3.74 -19.47
C PRO A 162 -9.41 4.10 -18.87
N ALA A 163 -9.17 5.39 -18.65
CA ALA A 163 -8.01 5.82 -17.86
C ALA A 163 -8.03 5.15 -16.48
N LYS A 164 -6.88 4.67 -16.02
CA LYS A 164 -6.75 4.02 -14.71
C LYS A 164 -7.18 4.99 -13.61
N HIS A 165 -8.13 4.55 -12.78
CA HIS A 165 -8.47 5.23 -11.53
C HIS A 165 -8.11 4.31 -10.38
N GLU A 166 -7.29 4.82 -9.48
CA GLU A 166 -6.61 4.01 -8.49
C GLU A 166 -6.80 4.54 -7.08
N SER A 167 -6.59 3.67 -6.11
CA SER A 167 -6.63 3.96 -4.69
C SER A 167 -5.54 3.16 -4.01
N TRP A 168 -4.90 3.78 -3.03
CA TRP A 168 -3.70 3.28 -2.37
C TRP A 168 -3.92 3.19 -0.87
N MET A 169 -3.50 2.09 -0.26
CA MET A 169 -3.43 1.93 1.19
C MET A 169 -2.00 1.59 1.60
N VAL A 170 -1.48 2.30 2.59
CA VAL A 170 -0.17 1.98 3.15
C VAL A 170 -0.33 0.84 4.15
N GLU A 171 0.43 -0.24 3.94
CA GLU A 171 0.43 -1.43 4.81
C GLU A 171 1.58 -1.41 5.82
N LYS A 172 2.72 -0.84 5.41
CA LYS A 172 3.96 -0.72 6.20
C LYS A 172 4.65 0.60 5.89
N GLY A 173 5.26 1.21 6.90
CA GLY A 173 5.94 2.49 6.77
C GLY A 173 4.98 3.65 6.47
N TRP A 174 5.41 4.57 5.60
CA TRP A 174 4.58 5.68 5.13
C TRP A 174 5.13 6.28 3.84
N VAL A 175 4.31 7.01 3.10
CA VAL A 175 4.70 7.68 1.85
C VAL A 175 4.31 9.16 1.84
N TYR A 176 5.07 9.98 1.14
CA TYR A 176 4.58 11.22 0.55
C TYR A 176 3.80 10.86 -0.72
N ASN A 177 2.49 11.10 -0.73
CA ASN A 177 1.63 10.92 -1.90
C ASN A 177 1.47 12.27 -2.61
N PHE A 178 2.16 12.43 -3.73
CA PHE A 178 2.19 13.67 -4.53
C PHE A 178 1.12 13.65 -5.62
N SER A 179 0.51 14.79 -5.86
CA SER A 179 -0.54 15.02 -6.85
C SER A 179 -0.36 16.35 -7.56
N GLU A 180 -0.57 16.37 -8.88
CA GLU A 180 -0.70 17.59 -9.69
C GLU A 180 -1.88 18.47 -9.23
N ILE A 181 -2.90 17.85 -8.63
CA ILE A 181 -4.10 18.53 -8.15
C ILE A 181 -3.96 18.97 -6.69
N GLY A 182 -4.15 20.27 -6.46
CA GLY A 182 -4.14 20.93 -5.16
C GLY A 182 -3.10 22.05 -5.09
N ASP A 183 -3.15 22.85 -4.02
CA ASP A 183 -2.14 23.87 -3.77
C ASP A 183 -0.80 23.24 -3.41
N GLU A 184 0.31 23.90 -3.76
CA GLU A 184 1.64 23.42 -3.41
C GLU A 184 1.79 23.26 -1.90
N THR A 185 2.13 22.04 -1.45
CA THR A 185 2.40 21.79 -0.03
C THR A 185 3.83 22.27 0.26
N PRO A 186 4.05 23.13 1.27
CA PRO A 186 5.38 23.63 1.58
C PRO A 186 6.31 22.53 2.12
N ASN A 187 7.61 22.76 2.05
CA ASN A 187 8.66 21.88 2.59
C ASN A 187 8.65 20.46 2.01
N ALA A 188 8.51 20.35 0.69
CA ALA A 188 8.66 19.08 0.00
C ALA A 188 10.03 18.44 0.31
N PRO A 189 10.10 17.10 0.43
CA PRO A 189 11.38 16.39 0.51
C PRO A 189 12.25 16.67 -0.72
N ALA A 190 13.55 16.48 -0.58
CA ALA A 190 14.47 16.60 -1.71
C ALA A 190 14.17 15.49 -2.74
N ILE A 191 14.00 15.89 -4.00
CA ILE A 191 13.78 14.98 -5.13
C ILE A 191 15.02 15.05 -6.03
N PRO A 192 15.67 13.92 -6.35
CA PRO A 192 16.89 13.92 -7.14
C PRO A 192 16.61 14.34 -8.59
N ALA A 193 17.61 14.93 -9.25
CA ALA A 193 17.48 15.39 -10.63
C ALA A 193 17.16 14.25 -11.63
N THR A 194 17.53 13.02 -11.28
CA THR A 194 17.22 11.78 -12.02
C THR A 194 15.73 11.46 -12.10
N HIS A 195 14.91 11.98 -11.18
CA HIS A 195 13.45 11.86 -11.22
C HIS A 195 12.85 12.62 -12.40
N GLY A 196 13.44 13.76 -12.75
CA GLY A 196 13.01 14.61 -13.86
C GLY A 196 12.16 15.81 -13.44
N ALA A 197 11.41 16.33 -14.41
CA ALA A 197 10.51 17.45 -14.18
C ALA A 197 9.26 16.99 -13.41
N ILE A 198 8.84 17.80 -12.43
CA ILE A 198 7.74 17.46 -11.53
C ILE A 198 6.61 18.47 -11.68
N LYS A 199 5.40 17.97 -11.90
CA LYS A 199 4.15 18.74 -11.90
C LYS A 199 3.44 18.65 -10.56
N SER A 200 3.59 17.53 -9.86
CA SER A 200 2.89 17.19 -8.63
C SER A 200 3.51 17.88 -7.43
N LYS A 201 2.96 19.05 -7.08
CA LYS A 201 3.47 19.91 -6.01
C LYS A 201 2.63 19.86 -4.74
N ASN A 202 1.42 19.32 -4.81
CA ASN A 202 0.63 19.03 -3.63
C ASN A 202 0.99 17.64 -3.13
N PHE A 203 1.25 17.47 -1.84
CA PHE A 203 1.40 16.15 -1.25
C PHE A 203 0.73 16.01 0.12
N VAL A 204 0.41 14.77 0.45
CA VAL A 204 -0.05 14.32 1.76
C VAL A 204 0.93 13.26 2.29
N VAL A 205 1.25 13.32 3.58
CA VAL A 205 1.94 12.21 4.26
C VAL A 205 0.88 11.15 4.58
N GLN A 206 0.91 10.04 3.87
CA GLN A 206 -0.01 8.93 4.01
C GLN A 206 0.60 7.86 4.90
N ASN A 207 -0.04 7.56 6.04
CA ASN A 207 0.43 6.61 7.04
C ASN A 207 -0.28 5.26 6.90
N VAL A 208 0.21 4.24 7.63
CA VAL A 208 -0.42 2.91 7.66
C VAL A 208 -1.92 2.99 7.90
N GLY A 209 -2.70 2.33 7.05
CA GLY A 209 -4.16 2.27 7.11
C GLY A 209 -4.89 3.44 6.45
N ASP A 210 -4.20 4.53 6.09
CA ASP A 210 -4.79 5.60 5.30
C ASP A 210 -5.08 5.10 3.88
N VAL A 211 -6.30 5.33 3.39
CA VAL A 211 -6.70 5.03 2.02
C VAL A 211 -6.91 6.33 1.25
N LEU A 212 -6.03 6.63 0.31
CA LEU A 212 -6.14 7.78 -0.60
C LEU A 212 -6.45 7.31 -2.01
N ARG A 213 -7.01 8.22 -2.81
CA ARG A 213 -7.46 7.95 -4.18
C ARG A 213 -6.84 8.98 -5.11
N LEU A 214 -6.61 8.60 -6.36
CA LEU A 214 -6.23 9.54 -7.39
C LEU A 214 -7.26 10.69 -7.44
N LYS A 215 -6.81 11.93 -7.28
CA LYS A 215 -7.72 13.08 -7.10
C LYS A 215 -8.54 13.39 -8.35
N LYS A 216 -7.96 13.17 -9.52
CA LYS A 216 -8.60 13.39 -10.83
C LYS A 216 -7.98 12.44 -11.85
N LEU A 217 -8.79 11.92 -12.75
CA LEU A 217 -8.31 11.10 -13.87
C LEU A 217 -7.27 11.84 -14.72
N GLU A 218 -6.31 11.07 -15.24
CA GLU A 218 -5.28 11.54 -16.19
C GLU A 218 -4.32 12.59 -15.64
N THR A 219 -4.29 12.80 -14.31
CA THR A 219 -3.35 13.74 -13.68
C THR A 219 -2.09 13.06 -13.20
N PHE A 220 -0.99 13.81 -13.24
CA PHE A 220 0.29 13.32 -12.78
C PHE A 220 0.31 13.15 -11.25
N HIS A 221 1.02 12.11 -10.82
CA HIS A 221 1.21 11.76 -9.42
C HIS A 221 2.46 10.88 -9.27
N PHE A 222 2.94 10.77 -8.03
CA PHE A 222 3.94 9.77 -7.63
C PHE A 222 3.93 9.59 -6.12
N MET A 223 4.63 8.56 -5.66
CA MET A 223 4.86 8.31 -4.24
C MET A 223 6.35 8.24 -3.93
N MET A 224 6.74 8.81 -2.80
CA MET A 224 8.07 8.68 -2.20
C MET A 224 7.95 8.09 -0.81
N ALA A 225 8.68 7.02 -0.52
CA ALA A 225 8.69 6.43 0.81
C ALA A 225 9.37 7.33 1.84
N GLY A 226 8.91 7.22 3.08
CA GLY A 226 9.61 7.75 4.24
C GLY A 226 10.97 7.09 4.48
N PRO A 227 11.70 7.50 5.55
CA PRO A 227 13.01 6.97 5.89
C PRO A 227 12.99 5.50 6.34
N GLU A 228 11.81 4.91 6.47
CA GLU A 228 11.61 3.50 6.81
C GLU A 228 11.15 2.63 5.64
N GLY A 229 11.08 3.19 4.42
CA GLY A 229 10.50 2.47 3.29
C GLY A 229 8.99 2.43 3.40
N ALA A 230 8.36 1.78 2.42
CA ALA A 230 6.91 1.60 2.42
C ALA A 230 6.49 0.35 1.64
N ILE A 231 5.39 -0.23 2.08
CA ILE A 231 4.60 -1.20 1.30
C ILE A 231 3.22 -0.58 1.11
N VAL A 232 2.79 -0.45 -0.14
CA VAL A 232 1.53 0.20 -0.50
C VAL A 232 0.75 -0.74 -1.40
N ASP A 233 -0.46 -1.08 -1.00
CA ASP A 233 -1.40 -1.80 -1.84
C ASP A 233 -2.16 -0.81 -2.72
N GLU A 234 -2.29 -1.13 -3.99
CA GLU A 234 -3.01 -0.37 -5.01
C GLU A 234 -4.16 -1.21 -5.57
N TRP A 235 -5.35 -0.61 -5.62
CA TRP A 235 -6.51 -1.15 -6.32
C TRP A 235 -7.00 -0.16 -7.35
N ALA A 236 -7.30 -0.66 -8.54
CA ALA A 236 -7.73 0.18 -9.64
C ALA A 236 -8.65 -0.57 -10.61
N CYS A 237 -9.17 0.14 -11.60
CA CYS A 237 -9.55 -0.52 -12.85
C CYS A 237 -8.29 -1.01 -13.61
N TYR A 238 -8.49 -1.82 -14.65
CA TYR A 238 -7.43 -2.44 -15.46
C TYR A 238 -6.25 -1.49 -15.78
N HIS A 239 -5.04 -1.99 -15.60
CA HIS A 239 -3.80 -1.28 -15.92
C HIS A 239 -3.39 -1.57 -17.38
N ASP A 240 -3.48 -0.55 -18.23
CA ASP A 240 -3.03 -0.61 -19.62
C ASP A 240 -1.74 0.17 -19.83
N ASN A 241 -0.64 -0.52 -20.15
CA ASN A 241 0.67 0.11 -20.37
C ASN A 241 0.64 1.13 -21.52
N ASP A 242 -0.22 0.93 -22.54
CA ASP A 242 -0.40 1.88 -23.63
C ASP A 242 -0.92 3.25 -23.14
N GLY A 243 -1.52 3.30 -21.95
CA GLY A 243 -2.03 4.50 -21.28
C GLY A 243 -1.05 5.14 -20.29
N LEU A 244 0.09 4.51 -20.02
CA LEU A 244 1.07 5.01 -19.04
C LEU A 244 1.91 6.16 -19.63
N ARG A 245 2.00 7.29 -18.92
CA ARG A 245 2.76 8.46 -19.35
C ARG A 245 3.65 8.93 -18.21
N PHE A 246 4.96 8.94 -18.41
CA PHE A 246 5.91 9.53 -17.47
C PHE A 246 6.21 10.98 -17.84
N THR A 247 6.51 11.82 -16.85
CA THR A 247 7.10 13.14 -17.14
C THR A 247 8.56 13.05 -17.56
N HIS A 248 9.30 12.05 -17.06
CA HIS A 248 10.65 11.77 -17.51
C HIS A 248 10.64 10.99 -18.84
N PRO A 249 11.21 11.51 -19.94
CA PRO A 249 11.04 10.93 -21.28
C PRO A 249 11.78 9.59 -21.50
N LYS A 250 12.71 9.24 -20.62
CA LYS A 250 13.41 7.94 -20.63
C LYS A 250 12.77 6.90 -19.71
N ALA A 251 11.85 7.30 -18.83
CA ALA A 251 11.23 6.37 -17.90
C ALA A 251 10.29 5.43 -18.67
N SER A 252 10.32 4.15 -18.33
CA SER A 252 9.45 3.12 -18.94
C SER A 252 9.22 1.96 -17.97
N LEU A 253 8.07 1.28 -18.13
CA LEU A 253 7.69 0.08 -17.41
C LEU A 253 7.26 -1.02 -18.40
#